data_AF-I1BT96-F1
#
_entry.id   AF-I1BT96-F1
#
_cell.length_a   1.000
_cell.length_b   1.000
_cell.length_c   1.000
_cell.angle_alpha   90.00
_cell.angle_beta   90.00
_cell.angle_gamma   90.00
#
_symmetry.space_group_name_H-M   'P 1'
#
loop_
_entity.id
_entity.type
_entity.pdbx_description
1 polymer ?
#
loop_
_entity_poly.entity_id
_entity_poly.type
_entity_poly.pdbx_seq_one_letter_code
_entity_poly.pdbx_strand_id
1 'polypeptide(L)'
;MVDLLRKCEEHSIQMGYRWNPSKCVILDNQPQTVEYAIYDQVLPQATTFTCLGIPFKPGGHLDPEKLVQSNIFKAMSTMNVLSSIGVNPSGFSKLLCSRFYAQIVRPQMEYGIAINCFNHTQLKSLEEAQDKCICKIYGASRKTSTKVMLHLAKLPTMRERVAILQAQFLFRSLSLPEDTLLYRLMPHIQYTRGHQWYKLSKTALWKLMPPTIAELDTRGFRAIKKKFLHSNLEKQIQGKNSKLLSSCRPTITLDPILWLPMTHEERSRCIRWRLGWLPGGAPKPCPYHPNNNLSRRHAISCLNMHRRLCMPETIADPISFLLNMLSTCTFIPSSIAFSWTCQWPFICSILHELDQLQHYTIIPCKTPHGQKPIKWLKQFN
;
A
#
# COMPACT_ATOMS: atom_id res chain seq x y z
N MET A 1 -15.85 37.05 -20.13
CA MET A 1 -16.57 35.81 -19.75
C MET A 1 -17.98 35.78 -20.33
N VAL A 2 -18.76 36.85 -20.24
CA VAL A 2 -20.07 36.99 -20.93
C VAL A 2 -19.98 36.65 -22.43
N ASP A 3 -18.99 37.18 -23.15
CA ASP A 3 -18.78 36.85 -24.57
C ASP A 3 -18.50 35.36 -24.84
N LEU A 4 -17.83 34.67 -23.91
CA LEU A 4 -17.59 33.23 -24.03
C LEU A 4 -18.88 32.44 -23.84
N LEU A 5 -19.72 32.83 -22.87
CA LEU A 5 -21.02 32.20 -22.64
C LEU A 5 -21.95 32.37 -23.85
N ARG A 6 -21.98 33.57 -24.44
CA ARG A 6 -22.69 33.83 -25.70
C ARG A 6 -22.20 32.95 -26.84
N LYS A 7 -20.88 32.83 -27.03
CA LYS A 7 -20.32 31.93 -28.05
C LYS A 7 -20.65 30.47 -27.79
N CYS A 8 -20.66 30.02 -26.52
CA CYS A 8 -21.07 28.67 -26.16
C CYS A 8 -22.55 28.41 -26.51
N GLU A 9 -23.41 29.42 -26.31
CA GLU A 9 -24.82 29.38 -26.67
C GLU A 9 -25.00 29.32 -28.19
N GLU A 10 -24.42 30.25 -28.95
CA GLU A 10 -24.43 30.27 -30.42
C GLU A 10 -23.95 28.94 -31.01
N HIS A 11 -22.82 28.43 -30.50
CA HIS A 11 -22.26 27.15 -30.94
C HIS A 11 -23.17 25.96 -30.64
N SER A 12 -23.80 25.93 -29.45
CA SER A 12 -24.72 24.85 -29.09
C SER A 12 -25.94 24.80 -30.03
N ILE A 13 -26.50 25.97 -30.37
CA ILE A 13 -27.61 26.11 -31.31
C ILE A 13 -27.20 25.64 -32.69
N GLN A 14 -26.03 26.09 -33.17
CA GLN A 14 -25.48 25.71 -34.47
C GLN A 14 -25.26 24.19 -34.59
N MET A 15 -24.84 23.53 -33.50
CA MET A 15 -24.53 22.10 -33.47
C MET A 15 -25.71 21.22 -33.03
N GLY A 16 -26.89 21.81 -32.75
CA GLY A 16 -28.11 21.06 -32.42
C GLY A 16 -28.12 20.42 -31.02
N TYR A 17 -27.42 20.99 -30.04
CA TYR A 17 -27.52 20.58 -28.63
C TYR A 17 -27.78 21.78 -27.71
N ARG A 18 -28.11 21.52 -26.43
CA ARG A 18 -28.26 22.57 -25.41
C ARG A 18 -27.44 22.27 -24.17
N TRP A 19 -26.84 23.30 -23.59
CA TRP A 19 -26.29 23.24 -22.24
C TRP A 19 -27.42 23.10 -21.22
N ASN A 20 -27.13 22.50 -20.07
CA ASN A 20 -28.04 22.48 -18.94
C ASN A 20 -27.55 23.48 -17.89
N PRO A 21 -28.14 24.68 -17.79
CA PRO A 21 -27.67 25.72 -16.87
C PRO A 21 -27.61 25.28 -15.41
N SER A 22 -28.49 24.36 -14.98
CA SER A 22 -28.46 23.82 -13.61
C SER A 22 -27.25 22.94 -13.28
N LYS A 23 -26.51 22.47 -14.31
CA LYS A 23 -25.23 21.76 -14.17
C LYS A 23 -24.01 22.65 -14.41
N CYS A 24 -24.23 23.92 -14.77
CA CYS A 24 -23.20 24.92 -14.97
C CYS A 24 -23.04 25.75 -13.69
N VAL A 25 -21.83 26.23 -13.42
CA VAL A 25 -21.56 26.99 -12.20
C VAL A 25 -20.46 28.03 -12.46
N ILE A 26 -20.59 29.18 -11.81
CA ILE A 26 -19.51 30.15 -11.73
C ILE A 26 -18.72 29.87 -10.45
N LEU A 27 -17.49 29.40 -10.63
CA LEU A 27 -16.61 29.01 -9.54
C LEU A 27 -15.74 30.20 -9.10
N ASP A 28 -16.31 31.06 -8.25
CA ASP A 28 -15.64 32.26 -7.74
C ASP A 28 -15.93 32.46 -6.24
N ASN A 29 -14.99 33.07 -5.53
CA ASN A 29 -15.12 33.46 -4.13
C ASN A 29 -15.55 34.94 -3.96
N GLN A 30 -15.48 35.75 -5.02
CA GLN A 30 -15.83 37.17 -4.95
C GLN A 30 -17.31 37.39 -5.28
N PRO A 31 -17.98 38.40 -4.66
CA PRO A 31 -19.31 38.80 -5.06
C PRO A 31 -19.31 39.16 -6.55
N GLN A 32 -20.24 38.60 -7.31
CA GLN A 32 -20.36 38.92 -8.74
C GLN A 32 -20.76 40.38 -8.92
N THR A 33 -19.98 41.12 -9.70
CA THR A 33 -20.33 42.45 -10.19
C THR A 33 -21.18 42.40 -11.46
N VAL A 34 -21.26 41.22 -12.10
CA VAL A 34 -21.97 40.99 -13.37
C VAL A 34 -22.65 39.63 -13.30
N GLU A 35 -23.94 39.57 -13.67
CA GLU A 35 -24.67 38.32 -13.78
C GLU A 35 -24.22 37.53 -15.02
N TYR A 36 -23.91 36.24 -14.80
CA TYR A 36 -23.55 35.33 -15.87
C TYR A 36 -24.73 34.41 -16.18
N ALA A 37 -25.21 34.43 -17.43
CA ALA A 37 -26.34 33.61 -17.87
C ALA A 37 -26.03 32.85 -19.18
N ILE A 38 -26.76 31.76 -19.40
CA ILE A 38 -26.85 31.03 -20.68
C ILE A 38 -28.34 30.79 -20.93
N TYR A 39 -28.84 31.11 -22.14
CA TYR A 39 -30.28 31.04 -22.47
C TYR A 39 -31.17 31.79 -21.47
N ASP A 40 -30.74 32.98 -21.07
CA ASP A 40 -31.41 33.82 -20.06
C ASP A 40 -31.55 33.18 -18.67
N GLN A 41 -30.86 32.06 -18.40
CA GLN A 41 -30.80 31.44 -17.07
C GLN A 41 -29.50 31.81 -16.36
N VAL A 42 -29.64 32.52 -15.24
CA VAL A 42 -28.53 32.92 -14.37
C VAL A 42 -27.84 31.67 -13.81
N LEU A 43 -26.52 31.62 -13.97
CA LEU A 43 -25.70 30.53 -13.48
C LEU A 43 -25.43 30.70 -11.98
N PRO A 44 -25.63 29.65 -11.16
CA PRO A 44 -25.35 29.73 -9.74
C PRO A 44 -23.85 29.95 -9.50
N GLN A 45 -23.54 30.71 -8.46
CA GLN A 45 -22.19 30.84 -7.94
C GLN A 45 -21.92 29.72 -6.92
N ALA A 46 -20.72 29.14 -6.96
CA ALA A 46 -20.27 28.21 -5.94
C ALA A 46 -18.79 28.43 -5.60
N THR A 47 -18.42 28.00 -4.40
CA THR A 47 -17.02 27.97 -3.93
C THR A 47 -16.35 26.62 -4.19
N THR A 48 -17.07 25.65 -4.76
CA THR A 48 -16.56 24.33 -5.09
C THR A 48 -17.37 23.70 -6.21
N PHE A 49 -16.70 23.01 -7.13
CA PHE A 49 -17.34 22.27 -8.22
C PHE A 49 -16.70 20.90 -8.38
N THR A 50 -17.49 19.85 -8.58
CA THR A 50 -16.95 18.50 -8.78
C THR A 50 -17.13 18.09 -10.23
N CYS A 51 -16.01 17.96 -10.96
CA CYS A 51 -16.01 17.45 -12.32
C CYS A 51 -15.41 16.04 -12.34
N LEU A 52 -16.19 15.07 -12.83
CA LEU A 52 -15.80 13.65 -12.85
C LEU A 52 -15.29 13.15 -11.48
N GLY A 53 -15.90 13.60 -10.38
CA GLY A 53 -15.46 13.22 -9.03
C GLY A 53 -14.20 13.94 -8.51
N ILE A 54 -13.62 14.86 -9.29
CA ILE A 54 -12.49 15.69 -8.88
C ILE A 54 -13.00 17.07 -8.44
N PRO A 55 -12.71 17.50 -7.20
CA PRO A 55 -13.15 18.79 -6.71
C PRO A 55 -12.22 19.92 -7.17
N PHE A 56 -12.84 21.01 -7.59
CA PHE A 56 -12.22 22.27 -7.95
C PHE A 56 -12.63 23.35 -6.96
N LYS A 57 -11.73 24.31 -6.76
CA LYS A 57 -11.94 25.55 -6.01
C LYS A 57 -11.75 26.76 -6.95
N PRO A 58 -12.17 27.96 -6.53
CA PRO A 58 -12.05 29.18 -7.32
C PRO A 58 -10.67 29.42 -7.91
N GLY A 59 -10.66 30.04 -9.10
CA GLY A 59 -9.49 30.15 -9.96
C GLY A 59 -9.20 28.88 -10.78
N GLY A 60 -10.12 27.92 -10.82
CA GLY A 60 -9.98 26.68 -11.60
C GLY A 60 -8.92 25.72 -11.03
N HIS A 61 -8.55 25.90 -9.77
CA HIS A 61 -7.55 25.06 -9.11
C HIS A 61 -8.18 23.78 -8.57
N LEU A 62 -7.40 22.69 -8.57
CA LEU A 62 -7.79 21.47 -7.87
C LEU A 62 -7.85 21.71 -6.36
N ASP A 63 -8.78 21.03 -5.69
CA ASP A 63 -8.91 21.01 -4.25
C ASP A 63 -8.40 19.68 -3.68
N PRO A 64 -7.07 19.54 -3.43
CA PRO A 64 -6.50 18.29 -2.94
C PRO A 64 -7.00 17.92 -1.53
N GLU A 65 -7.44 18.89 -0.73
CA GLU A 65 -7.94 18.62 0.61
C GLU A 65 -9.29 17.89 0.54
N LYS A 66 -10.25 18.49 -0.19
CA LYS A 66 -11.56 17.88 -0.39
C LYS A 66 -11.47 16.55 -1.15
N LEU A 67 -10.53 16.43 -2.09
CA LEU A 67 -10.27 15.18 -2.80
C LEU A 67 -9.83 14.07 -1.84
N VAL A 68 -8.81 14.33 -1.02
CA VAL A 68 -8.28 13.34 -0.06
C VAL A 68 -9.34 12.93 0.94
N GLN A 69 -10.10 13.88 1.50
CA GLN A 69 -11.17 13.59 2.45
C GLN A 69 -12.26 12.70 1.85
N SER A 70 -12.77 13.07 0.67
CA SER A 70 -13.81 12.30 -0.04
C SER A 70 -13.33 10.89 -0.41
N ASN A 71 -12.11 10.77 -0.90
CA ASN A 71 -11.50 9.49 -1.28
C ASN A 71 -11.30 8.57 -0.08
N ILE A 72 -10.77 9.10 1.03
CA ILE A 72 -10.61 8.35 2.28
C ILE A 72 -11.97 7.90 2.81
N PHE A 73 -12.97 8.78 2.82
CA PHE A 73 -14.31 8.43 3.29
C PHE A 73 -14.91 7.26 2.50
N LYS A 74 -14.83 7.31 1.16
CA LYS A 74 -15.27 6.22 0.28
C LYS A 74 -14.51 4.92 0.54
N ALA A 75 -13.18 5.01 0.59
CA ALA A 75 -12.32 3.85 0.84
C ALA A 75 -12.61 3.19 2.19
N MET A 76 -12.77 3.97 3.24
CA MET A 76 -13.08 3.46 4.58
C MET A 76 -14.48 2.83 4.65
N SER A 77 -15.47 3.42 3.97
CA SER A 77 -16.81 2.84 3.86
C SER A 77 -16.76 1.47 3.18
N THR A 78 -16.06 1.37 2.05
CA THR A 78 -15.83 0.10 1.35
C THR A 78 -15.08 -0.90 2.22
N MET A 79 -14.03 -0.48 2.93
CA MET A 79 -13.28 -1.35 3.84
C MET A 79 -14.15 -1.87 5.00
N ASN A 80 -15.12 -1.09 5.47
CA ASN A 80 -16.07 -1.53 6.49
C ASN A 80 -17.00 -2.63 5.97
N VAL A 81 -17.53 -2.48 4.75
CA VAL A 81 -18.32 -3.53 4.08
C VAL A 81 -17.47 -4.78 3.83
N LEU A 82 -16.28 -4.63 3.27
CA LEU A 82 -15.39 -5.78 3.02
C LEU A 82 -15.04 -6.51 4.32
N SER A 83 -14.88 -5.78 5.42
CA SER A 83 -14.60 -6.37 6.72
C SER A 83 -15.76 -7.20 7.28
N SER A 84 -17.02 -6.88 6.95
CA SER A 84 -18.17 -7.70 7.40
C SER A 84 -18.27 -9.01 6.63
N ILE A 85 -17.79 -9.06 5.38
CA ILE A 85 -17.83 -10.27 4.53
C ILE A 85 -16.56 -11.13 4.61
N GLY A 86 -15.63 -10.83 5.52
CA GLY A 86 -14.46 -11.67 5.79
C GLY A 86 -13.10 -11.01 5.55
N VAL A 87 -13.00 -9.76 5.11
CA VAL A 87 -11.72 -9.02 5.03
C VAL A 87 -11.33 -8.49 6.42
N ASN A 88 -11.06 -9.42 7.34
CA ASN A 88 -10.84 -9.13 8.75
C ASN A 88 -9.86 -10.14 9.38
N PRO A 89 -9.56 -10.07 10.69
CA PRO A 89 -8.59 -10.93 11.34
C PRO A 89 -8.92 -12.43 11.29
N SER A 90 -10.19 -12.80 11.34
CA SER A 90 -10.69 -14.18 11.47
C SER A 90 -11.31 -14.76 10.19
N GLY A 91 -11.50 -13.95 9.15
CA GLY A 91 -12.09 -14.36 7.88
C GLY A 91 -11.07 -14.90 6.87
N PHE A 92 -11.01 -14.27 5.70
CA PHE A 92 -10.13 -14.68 4.61
C PHE A 92 -8.64 -14.65 5.00
N SER A 93 -7.83 -15.34 4.19
CA SER A 93 -6.38 -15.35 4.37
C SER A 93 -5.80 -13.93 4.25
N LYS A 94 -4.72 -13.63 4.98
CA LYS A 94 -4.08 -12.31 4.96
C LYS A 94 -3.64 -11.88 3.57
N LEU A 95 -3.23 -12.84 2.74
CA LEU A 95 -2.93 -12.59 1.34
C LEU A 95 -4.16 -12.12 0.56
N LEU A 96 -5.27 -12.86 0.66
CA LEU A 96 -6.51 -12.52 -0.04
C LEU A 96 -7.06 -11.16 0.45
N CYS A 97 -7.07 -10.93 1.76
CA CYS A 97 -7.44 -9.64 2.33
C CYS A 97 -6.58 -8.48 1.80
N SER A 98 -5.26 -8.67 1.74
CA SER A 98 -4.33 -7.67 1.22
C SER A 98 -4.55 -7.39 -0.27
N ARG A 99 -4.95 -8.41 -1.04
CA ARG A 99 -5.33 -8.26 -2.46
C ARG A 99 -6.64 -7.50 -2.61
N PHE A 100 -7.68 -7.81 -1.82
CA PHE A 100 -8.92 -7.04 -1.81
C PHE A 100 -8.67 -5.56 -1.49
N TYR A 101 -7.85 -5.27 -0.48
CA TYR A 101 -7.43 -3.89 -0.22
C TYR A 101 -6.77 -3.26 -1.45
N ALA A 102 -5.77 -3.93 -2.03
CA ALA A 102 -4.99 -3.39 -3.15
C ALA A 102 -5.80 -3.19 -4.44
N GLN A 103 -6.85 -3.99 -4.66
CA GLN A 103 -7.64 -4.03 -5.89
C GLN A 103 -8.98 -3.28 -5.79
N ILE A 104 -9.52 -3.09 -4.59
CA ILE A 104 -10.86 -2.48 -4.40
C ILE A 104 -10.75 -1.19 -3.57
N VAL A 105 -10.15 -1.26 -2.39
CA VAL A 105 -10.13 -0.13 -1.43
C VAL A 105 -9.13 0.94 -1.84
N ARG A 106 -7.88 0.54 -2.11
CA ARG A 106 -6.80 1.47 -2.44
C ARG A 106 -7.08 2.29 -3.71
N PRO A 107 -7.66 1.74 -4.80
CA PRO A 107 -8.04 2.53 -5.97
C PRO A 107 -8.99 3.70 -5.66
N GLN A 108 -9.88 3.56 -4.67
CA GLN A 108 -10.75 4.67 -4.24
C GLN A 108 -9.96 5.80 -3.58
N MET A 109 -8.87 5.47 -2.85
CA MET A 109 -7.93 6.47 -2.34
C MET A 109 -7.08 7.11 -3.44
N GLU A 110 -6.77 6.34 -4.49
CA GLU A 110 -5.90 6.74 -5.60
C GLU A 110 -6.60 7.57 -6.68
N TYR A 111 -7.93 7.61 -6.70
CA TYR A 111 -8.65 8.34 -7.73
C TYR A 111 -8.30 9.84 -7.72
N GLY A 112 -7.85 10.37 -8.86
CA GLY A 112 -7.47 11.80 -8.97
C GLY A 112 -6.10 12.19 -8.39
N ILE A 113 -5.39 11.31 -7.68
CA ILE A 113 -4.11 11.70 -7.04
C ILE A 113 -2.97 11.87 -8.05
N ALA A 114 -3.07 11.21 -9.21
CA ALA A 114 -2.05 11.25 -10.26
C ALA A 114 -1.82 12.65 -10.83
N ILE A 115 -2.85 13.52 -10.78
CA ILE A 115 -2.81 14.88 -11.31
C ILE A 115 -2.72 15.95 -10.20
N ASN A 116 -2.63 15.55 -8.93
CA ASN A 116 -2.62 16.48 -7.79
C ASN A 116 -1.25 16.56 -7.13
N CYS A 117 -0.94 17.72 -6.52
CA CYS A 117 0.20 17.89 -5.62
C CYS A 117 -0.30 17.89 -4.19
N PHE A 118 0.42 17.20 -3.31
CA PHE A 118 0.01 17.04 -1.91
C PHE A 118 1.05 17.62 -0.97
N ASN A 119 0.57 18.30 0.06
CA ASN A 119 1.42 18.69 1.19
C ASN A 119 1.65 17.51 2.14
N HIS A 120 2.46 17.74 3.18
CA HIS A 120 2.77 16.72 4.17
C HIS A 120 1.52 16.20 4.89
N THR A 121 0.59 17.07 5.27
CA THR A 121 -0.63 16.72 6.00
C THR A 121 -1.54 15.81 5.19
N GLN A 122 -1.75 16.12 3.92
CA GLN A 122 -2.58 15.32 3.01
C GLN A 122 -1.98 13.94 2.75
N LEU A 123 -0.66 13.86 2.51
CA LEU A 123 0.02 12.58 2.40
C LEU A 123 -0.08 11.77 3.68
N LYS A 124 0.04 12.42 4.84
CA LYS A 124 -0.11 11.77 6.14
C LYS A 124 -1.52 11.20 6.32
N SER A 125 -2.58 11.93 5.95
CA SER A 125 -3.96 11.44 6.00
C SER A 125 -4.18 10.20 5.13
N LEU A 126 -3.59 10.14 3.94
CA LEU A 126 -3.64 8.95 3.07
C LEU A 126 -2.90 7.76 3.69
N GLU A 127 -1.70 7.98 4.23
CA GLU A 127 -0.94 6.92 4.92
C GLU A 127 -1.70 6.40 6.15
N GLU A 128 -2.29 7.28 6.97
CA GLU A 128 -3.10 6.89 8.13
C GLU A 128 -4.35 6.09 7.73
N ALA A 129 -4.97 6.41 6.58
CA ALA A 129 -6.10 5.65 6.05
C ALA A 129 -5.68 4.25 5.58
N GLN A 130 -4.54 4.15 4.87
CA GLN A 130 -3.93 2.85 4.54
C GLN A 130 -3.63 2.05 5.80
N ASP A 131 -3.01 2.68 6.81
CA ASP A 131 -2.62 2.02 8.04
C ASP A 131 -3.83 1.45 8.78
N LYS A 132 -4.93 2.21 8.85
CA LYS A 132 -6.19 1.71 9.42
C LYS A 132 -6.70 0.48 8.68
N CYS A 133 -6.68 0.48 7.34
CA CYS A 133 -7.11 -0.67 6.54
C CYS A 133 -6.23 -1.90 6.78
N ILE A 134 -4.91 -1.74 6.74
CA ILE A 134 -3.96 -2.84 6.94
C ILE A 134 -4.02 -3.38 8.37
N CYS A 135 -4.09 -2.51 9.38
CA CYS A 135 -4.28 -2.93 10.77
C CYS A 135 -5.57 -3.75 10.94
N LYS A 136 -6.66 -3.36 10.28
CA LYS A 136 -7.93 -4.10 10.31
C LYS A 136 -7.81 -5.51 9.71
N ILE A 137 -7.03 -5.67 8.63
CA ILE A 137 -6.76 -6.99 8.01
C ILE A 137 -5.99 -7.91 8.96
N TYR A 138 -4.96 -7.36 9.62
CA TYR A 138 -4.05 -8.13 10.46
C TYR A 138 -4.51 -8.27 11.92
N GLY A 139 -5.54 -7.54 12.34
CA GLY A 139 -5.98 -7.48 13.75
C GLY A 139 -5.01 -6.71 14.62
N ALA A 140 -4.27 -5.77 14.03
CA ALA A 140 -3.27 -4.97 14.70
C ALA A 140 -3.89 -3.83 15.51
N SER A 141 -3.24 -3.47 16.62
CA SER A 141 -3.57 -2.22 17.31
C SER A 141 -3.19 -1.01 16.46
N ARG A 142 -3.89 0.12 16.65
CA ARG A 142 -3.61 1.38 15.92
C ARG A 142 -2.20 1.93 16.14
N LYS A 143 -1.50 1.48 17.19
CA LYS A 143 -0.13 1.89 17.51
C LYS A 143 0.93 1.02 16.82
N THR A 144 0.51 -0.05 16.14
CA THR A 144 1.45 -0.95 15.47
C THR A 144 1.92 -0.34 14.15
N SER A 145 3.24 -0.34 13.94
CA SER A 145 3.82 -0.01 12.64
C SER A 145 3.36 -1.00 11.57
N THR A 146 2.75 -0.49 10.50
CA THR A 146 2.24 -1.28 9.37
C THR A 146 3.32 -1.60 8.34
N LYS A 147 4.52 -1.01 8.45
CA LYS A 147 5.61 -1.18 7.48
C LYS A 147 5.94 -2.64 7.21
N VAL A 148 5.98 -3.47 8.26
CA VAL A 148 6.23 -4.91 8.11
C VAL A 148 5.06 -5.59 7.39
N MET A 149 3.81 -5.25 7.72
CA MET A 149 2.63 -5.82 7.06
C MET A 149 2.59 -5.47 5.58
N LEU A 150 2.86 -4.22 5.25
CA LEU A 150 2.99 -3.73 3.86
C LEU A 150 4.10 -4.50 3.13
N HIS A 151 5.27 -4.63 3.75
CA HIS A 151 6.40 -5.36 3.18
C HIS A 151 6.08 -6.84 2.92
N LEU A 152 5.50 -7.54 3.90
CA LEU A 152 5.09 -8.95 3.75
C LEU A 152 4.12 -9.14 2.59
N ALA A 153 3.15 -8.23 2.44
CA ALA A 153 2.12 -8.28 1.41
C ALA A 153 2.56 -7.68 0.06
N LYS A 154 3.82 -7.23 -0.08
CA LYS A 154 4.32 -6.53 -1.28
C LYS A 154 3.48 -5.30 -1.63
N LEU A 155 3.05 -4.54 -0.62
CA LEU A 155 2.27 -3.32 -0.78
C LEU A 155 3.19 -2.10 -0.59
N PRO A 156 3.15 -1.13 -1.52
CA PRO A 156 3.81 0.16 -1.34
C PRO A 156 3.03 1.04 -0.34
N THR A 157 3.72 2.05 0.20
CA THR A 157 3.07 3.09 1.01
C THR A 157 2.25 4.05 0.14
N MET A 158 1.35 4.85 0.72
CA MET A 158 0.58 5.82 -0.07
C MET A 158 1.46 6.90 -0.70
N ARG A 159 2.54 7.32 -0.03
CA ARG A 159 3.55 8.22 -0.59
C ARG A 159 4.23 7.64 -1.83
N GLU A 160 4.58 6.36 -1.79
CA GLU A 160 5.13 5.66 -2.95
C GLU A 160 4.10 5.55 -4.08
N ARG A 161 2.82 5.26 -3.76
CA ARG A 161 1.74 5.23 -4.74
C ARG A 161 1.51 6.57 -5.42
N VAL A 162 1.49 7.66 -4.67
CA VAL A 162 1.41 9.04 -5.21
C VAL A 162 2.54 9.27 -6.21
N ALA A 163 3.80 9.02 -5.81
CA ALA A 163 4.95 9.22 -6.69
C ALA A 163 4.87 8.36 -7.96
N ILE A 164 4.46 7.09 -7.84
CA ILE A 164 4.27 6.18 -8.97
C ILE A 164 3.20 6.69 -9.93
N LEU A 165 2.03 7.06 -9.41
CA LEU A 165 0.90 7.47 -10.23
C LEU A 165 1.15 8.80 -10.94
N GLN A 166 1.78 9.75 -10.26
CA GLN A 166 2.20 11.03 -10.85
C GLN A 166 3.23 10.80 -11.96
N ALA A 167 4.26 9.98 -11.72
CA ALA A 167 5.24 9.66 -12.76
C ALA A 167 4.62 8.90 -13.94
N GLN A 168 3.66 8.00 -13.69
CA GLN A 168 2.93 7.30 -14.76
C GLN A 168 2.06 8.26 -15.58
N PHE A 169 1.40 9.23 -14.93
CA PHE A 169 0.63 10.26 -15.62
C PHE A 169 1.54 11.10 -16.53
N LEU A 170 2.66 11.58 -16.01
CA LEU A 170 3.63 12.36 -16.79
C LEU A 170 4.20 11.54 -17.95
N PHE A 171 4.59 10.28 -17.71
CA PHE A 171 5.12 9.40 -18.75
C PHE A 171 4.11 9.18 -19.87
N ARG A 172 2.85 8.92 -19.53
CA ARG A 172 1.76 8.79 -20.51
C ARG A 172 1.51 10.07 -21.28
N SER A 173 1.61 11.23 -20.63
CA SER A 173 1.38 12.53 -21.31
C SER A 173 2.36 12.81 -22.45
N LEU A 174 3.54 12.18 -22.44
CA LEU A 174 4.56 12.31 -23.49
C LEU A 174 4.32 11.41 -24.71
N SER A 175 3.42 10.43 -24.60
CA SER A 175 3.13 9.42 -25.63
C SER A 175 1.67 9.47 -26.09
N LEU A 176 1.01 10.61 -25.88
CA LEU A 176 -0.37 10.81 -26.32
C LEU A 176 -0.43 11.07 -27.83
N PRO A 177 -1.50 10.63 -28.51
CA PRO A 177 -1.77 10.99 -29.90
C PRO A 177 -1.92 12.51 -30.11
N GLU A 178 -1.61 12.96 -31.33
CA GLU A 178 -1.53 14.40 -31.67
C GLU A 178 -2.87 15.14 -31.66
N ASP A 179 -3.97 14.40 -31.82
CA ASP A 179 -5.34 14.88 -31.78
C ASP A 179 -5.84 15.12 -30.35
N THR A 180 -5.13 14.61 -29.33
CA THR A 180 -5.51 14.85 -27.95
C THR A 180 -5.25 16.31 -27.56
N LEU A 181 -6.21 16.90 -26.84
CA LEU A 181 -6.07 18.27 -26.31
C LEU A 181 -4.81 18.41 -25.46
N LEU A 182 -4.49 17.39 -24.66
CA LEU A 182 -3.32 17.43 -23.80
C LEU A 182 -2.02 17.49 -24.61
N TYR A 183 -1.88 16.69 -25.68
CA TYR A 183 -0.73 16.78 -26.59
C TYR A 183 -0.55 18.19 -27.15
N ARG A 184 -1.62 18.77 -27.69
CA ARG A 184 -1.59 20.13 -28.26
C ARG A 184 -1.21 21.21 -27.25
N LEU A 185 -1.55 21.00 -25.98
CA LEU A 185 -1.23 21.91 -24.89
C LEU A 185 0.18 21.69 -24.30
N MET A 186 0.87 20.57 -24.58
CA MET A 186 2.18 20.26 -23.99
C MET A 186 3.20 21.39 -24.09
N PRO A 187 3.42 22.01 -25.27
CA PRO A 187 4.40 23.08 -25.41
C PRO A 187 4.15 24.27 -24.47
N HIS A 188 2.89 24.52 -24.11
CA HIS A 188 2.49 25.64 -23.26
C HIS A 188 2.53 25.29 -21.76
N ILE A 189 2.38 24.01 -21.40
CA ILE A 189 2.25 23.61 -19.99
C ILE A 189 3.52 23.04 -19.37
N GLN A 190 4.42 22.46 -20.17
CA GLN A 190 5.59 21.74 -19.63
C GLN A 190 6.58 22.67 -18.93
N TYR A 191 6.72 23.90 -19.42
CA TYR A 191 7.69 24.88 -18.93
C TYR A 191 7.09 25.95 -18.01
N THR A 192 5.77 25.96 -17.86
CA THR A 192 5.06 26.95 -17.06
C THR A 192 5.17 26.62 -15.57
N ARG A 193 5.98 27.39 -14.81
CA ARG A 193 6.30 27.13 -13.39
C ARG A 193 5.08 26.98 -12.47
N GLY A 194 3.97 27.64 -12.80
CA GLY A 194 2.71 27.55 -12.05
C GLY A 194 1.84 26.34 -12.42
N HIS A 195 2.09 25.71 -13.56
CA HIS A 195 1.23 24.66 -14.09
C HIS A 195 1.42 23.34 -13.34
N GLN A 196 0.33 22.58 -13.23
CA GLN A 196 0.28 21.33 -12.47
C GLN A 196 1.28 20.29 -12.99
N TRP A 197 1.39 20.16 -14.32
CA TRP A 197 2.39 19.30 -14.98
C TRP A 197 3.82 19.61 -14.50
N TYR A 198 4.21 20.89 -14.52
CA TYR A 198 5.53 21.32 -14.08
C TYR A 198 5.77 20.96 -12.61
N LYS A 199 4.80 21.21 -11.72
CA LYS A 199 4.90 20.86 -10.29
C LYS A 199 5.10 19.35 -10.10
N LEU A 200 4.35 18.52 -10.82
CA LEU A 200 4.46 17.06 -10.78
C LEU A 200 5.83 16.56 -11.28
N SER A 201 6.44 17.23 -12.26
CA SER A 201 7.78 16.90 -12.74
C SER A 201 8.88 17.03 -11.66
N LYS A 202 8.59 17.70 -10.54
CA LYS A 202 9.55 17.86 -9.43
C LYS A 202 9.52 16.72 -8.41
N THR A 203 8.66 15.73 -8.63
CA THR A 203 8.50 14.57 -7.74
C THR A 203 9.71 13.64 -7.79
N ALA A 204 9.96 12.92 -6.68
CA ALA A 204 11.19 12.15 -6.51
C ALA A 204 11.38 11.04 -7.56
N LEU A 205 10.31 10.34 -7.94
CA LEU A 205 10.41 9.29 -8.96
C LEU A 205 10.62 9.88 -10.36
N TRP A 206 9.95 10.98 -10.71
CA TRP A 206 10.13 11.61 -12.03
C TRP A 206 11.55 12.14 -12.23
N LYS A 207 12.16 12.69 -11.18
CA LYS A 207 13.56 13.15 -11.21
C LYS A 207 14.59 12.06 -11.50
N LEU A 208 14.22 10.78 -11.41
CA LEU A 208 15.07 9.65 -11.76
C LEU A 208 14.97 9.27 -13.25
N MET A 209 14.07 9.89 -14.01
CA MET A 209 13.93 9.62 -15.43
C MET A 209 15.14 10.17 -16.21
N PRO A 210 15.61 9.45 -17.24
CA PRO A 210 16.72 9.90 -18.07
C PRO A 210 16.33 11.15 -18.90
N PRO A 211 17.32 11.94 -19.36
CA PRO A 211 17.07 13.07 -20.26
C PRO A 211 16.43 12.64 -21.59
N THR A 212 16.76 11.44 -22.09
CA THR A 212 16.16 10.83 -23.29
C THR A 212 14.83 10.11 -23.00
N ILE A 213 13.95 10.75 -22.21
CA ILE A 213 12.69 10.12 -21.78
C ILE A 213 11.76 9.76 -22.95
N ALA A 214 11.88 10.44 -24.10
CA ALA A 214 11.12 10.15 -25.30
C ALA A 214 11.40 8.74 -25.88
N GLU A 215 12.60 8.20 -25.64
CA GLU A 215 13.01 6.86 -26.10
C GLU A 215 12.76 5.77 -25.05
N LEU A 216 12.33 6.17 -23.85
CA LEU A 216 12.16 5.25 -22.74
C LEU A 216 10.92 4.37 -22.94
N ASP A 217 11.13 3.07 -23.09
CA ASP A 217 10.02 2.11 -23.19
C ASP A 217 9.37 1.82 -21.82
N THR A 218 8.26 1.08 -21.86
CA THR A 218 7.54 0.65 -20.63
C THR A 218 8.39 -0.30 -19.76
N ARG A 219 9.41 -0.98 -20.30
CA ARG A 219 10.32 -1.82 -19.50
C ARG A 219 11.31 -0.97 -18.72
N GLY A 220 11.89 0.06 -19.36
CA GLY A 220 12.77 1.04 -18.74
C GLY A 220 12.08 1.78 -17.59
N PHE A 221 10.86 2.27 -17.81
CA PHE A 221 10.07 2.87 -16.72
C PHE A 221 9.86 1.90 -15.55
N ARG A 222 9.55 0.63 -15.83
CA ARG A 222 9.39 -0.41 -14.79
C ARG A 222 10.69 -0.65 -14.01
N ALA A 223 11.84 -0.63 -14.67
CA ALA A 223 13.15 -0.78 -14.04
C ALA A 223 13.48 0.40 -13.11
N ILE A 224 13.27 1.64 -13.56
CA ILE A 224 13.48 2.85 -12.74
C ILE A 224 12.55 2.85 -11.53
N LYS A 225 11.26 2.53 -11.72
CA LYS A 225 10.30 2.37 -10.62
C LYS A 225 10.77 1.31 -9.61
N LYS A 226 11.28 0.17 -10.08
CA LYS A 226 11.81 -0.88 -9.19
C LYS A 226 13.00 -0.36 -8.38
N LYS A 227 13.95 0.34 -9.01
CA LYS A 227 15.11 0.96 -8.35
C LYS A 227 14.68 1.98 -7.28
N PHE A 228 13.71 2.83 -7.60
CA PHE A 228 13.15 3.81 -6.67
C PHE A 228 12.57 3.15 -5.41
N LEU A 229 11.74 2.11 -5.59
CA LEU A 229 11.16 1.39 -4.46
C LEU A 229 12.21 0.66 -3.62
N HIS A 230 13.21 0.04 -4.26
CA HIS A 230 14.32 -0.60 -3.55
C HIS A 230 15.12 0.40 -2.71
N SER A 231 15.48 1.56 -3.28
CA SER A 231 16.19 2.61 -2.53
C SER A 231 15.37 3.14 -1.34
N ASN A 232 14.05 3.24 -1.48
CA ASN A 232 13.18 3.62 -0.37
C ASN A 232 13.15 2.54 0.72
N LEU A 233 13.09 1.27 0.35
CA LEU A 233 13.15 0.16 1.31
C LEU A 233 14.47 0.17 2.09
N GLU A 234 15.60 0.35 1.40
CA GLU A 234 16.94 0.44 2.03
C GLU A 234 16.99 1.57 3.06
N LYS A 235 16.51 2.77 2.71
CA LYS A 235 16.40 3.90 3.64
C LYS A 235 15.51 3.59 4.84
N GLN A 236 14.41 2.87 4.63
CA GLN A 236 13.52 2.46 5.72
C GLN A 236 14.18 1.43 6.64
N ILE A 237 14.95 0.48 6.09
CA ILE A 237 15.70 -0.54 6.84
C ILE A 237 16.83 0.09 7.65
N GLN A 238 17.49 1.14 7.14
CA GLN A 238 18.56 1.85 7.86
C GLN A 238 18.04 2.85 8.91
N GLY A 239 16.73 3.13 8.96
CA GLY A 239 16.16 4.08 9.91
C GLY A 239 16.19 3.62 11.37
N LYS A 240 16.18 4.56 12.31
CA LYS A 240 16.28 4.30 13.77
C LYS A 240 15.23 3.31 14.33
N ASN A 241 14.04 3.23 13.74
CA ASN A 241 12.91 2.40 14.21
C ASN A 241 12.60 1.22 13.27
N SER A 242 13.62 0.65 12.62
CA SER A 242 13.46 -0.35 11.57
C SER A 242 13.66 -1.80 12.00
N LYS A 243 14.00 -2.08 13.27
CA LYS A 243 14.49 -3.40 13.72
C LYS A 243 13.67 -4.60 13.23
N LEU A 244 12.34 -4.49 13.20
CA LEU A 244 11.47 -5.56 12.69
C LEU A 244 11.51 -5.67 11.17
N LEU A 245 11.54 -4.53 10.47
CA LEU A 245 11.66 -4.49 9.01
C LEU A 245 13.04 -4.96 8.55
N SER A 246 14.12 -4.64 9.28
CA SER A 246 15.48 -5.12 8.98
C SER A 246 15.65 -6.62 9.22
N SER A 247 14.77 -7.22 10.04
CA SER A 247 14.70 -8.68 10.23
C SER A 247 13.92 -9.38 9.10
N CYS A 248 13.22 -8.63 8.25
CA CYS A 248 12.52 -9.15 7.07
C CYS A 248 13.46 -9.23 5.85
N ARG A 249 12.92 -9.59 4.68
CA ARG A 249 13.72 -9.72 3.46
C ARG A 249 14.22 -8.35 3.00
N PRO A 250 15.45 -8.26 2.46
CA PRO A 250 15.95 -7.01 1.88
C PRO A 250 15.32 -6.69 0.51
N THR A 251 14.44 -7.55 -0.01
CA THR A 251 13.84 -7.43 -1.35
C THR A 251 12.33 -7.26 -1.28
N ILE A 252 11.77 -6.48 -2.23
CA ILE A 252 10.33 -6.25 -2.33
C ILE A 252 9.67 -7.42 -3.06
N THR A 253 9.31 -8.44 -2.30
CA THR A 253 8.65 -9.66 -2.78
C THR A 253 7.47 -10.01 -1.88
N LEU A 254 6.55 -10.83 -2.38
CA LEU A 254 5.47 -11.36 -1.54
C LEU A 254 6.08 -12.38 -0.58
N ASP A 255 5.92 -12.19 0.73
CA ASP A 255 6.53 -13.09 1.70
C ASP A 255 5.84 -14.47 1.64
N PRO A 256 6.63 -15.57 1.50
CA PRO A 256 6.10 -16.93 1.41
C PRO A 256 5.15 -17.34 2.53
N ILE A 257 5.29 -16.79 3.74
CA ILE A 257 4.40 -17.12 4.85
C ILE A 257 2.93 -16.79 4.55
N LEU A 258 2.67 -15.87 3.61
CA LEU A 258 1.30 -15.47 3.25
C LEU A 258 0.61 -16.44 2.30
N TRP A 259 1.36 -17.22 1.50
CA TRP A 259 0.79 -18.14 0.50
C TRP A 259 1.14 -19.60 0.69
N LEU A 260 2.20 -19.93 1.42
CA LEU A 260 2.59 -21.31 1.69
C LEU A 260 1.42 -22.09 2.32
N PRO A 261 1.19 -23.35 1.91
CA PRO A 261 0.05 -24.12 2.37
C PRO A 261 0.27 -24.58 3.81
N MET A 262 -0.28 -23.85 4.78
CA MET A 262 -0.20 -24.15 6.21
C MET A 262 -1.55 -23.92 6.91
N THR A 263 -1.73 -24.43 8.13
CA THR A 263 -2.97 -24.17 8.88
C THR A 263 -3.13 -22.69 9.23
N HIS A 264 -4.31 -22.30 9.68
CA HIS A 264 -4.56 -20.92 10.10
C HIS A 264 -3.68 -20.53 11.30
N GLU A 265 -3.51 -21.46 12.25
CA GLU A 265 -2.75 -21.29 13.49
C GLU A 265 -1.24 -21.18 13.21
N GLU A 266 -0.70 -22.05 12.35
CA GLU A 266 0.72 -22.00 11.93
C GLU A 266 1.04 -20.67 11.26
N ARG A 267 0.18 -20.24 10.33
CA ARG A 267 0.36 -18.94 9.64
C ARG A 267 0.28 -17.78 10.61
N SER A 268 -0.69 -17.81 11.52
CA SER A 268 -0.84 -16.80 12.55
C SER A 268 0.45 -16.67 13.37
N ARG A 269 1.06 -17.78 13.79
CA ARG A 269 2.33 -17.78 14.53
C ARG A 269 3.49 -17.19 13.73
N CYS A 270 3.65 -17.59 12.46
CA CYS A 270 4.71 -17.02 11.60
C CYS A 270 4.54 -15.51 11.41
N ILE A 271 3.31 -15.05 11.15
CA ILE A 271 3.01 -13.62 10.99
C ILE A 271 3.24 -12.87 12.30
N ARG A 272 2.75 -13.37 13.43
CA ARG A 272 2.99 -12.79 14.76
C ARG A 272 4.49 -12.69 15.06
N TRP A 273 5.25 -13.74 14.75
CA TRP A 273 6.70 -13.71 14.87
C TRP A 273 7.29 -12.57 14.05
N ARG A 274 6.97 -12.42 12.76
CA ARG A 274 7.45 -11.30 11.93
C ARG A 274 7.10 -9.92 12.51
N LEU A 275 5.90 -9.78 13.04
CA LEU A 275 5.40 -8.53 13.60
C LEU A 275 5.94 -8.21 15.00
N GLY A 276 6.69 -9.13 15.62
CA GLY A 276 7.17 -8.96 17.00
C GLY A 276 6.05 -9.06 18.03
N TRP A 277 4.94 -9.66 17.65
CA TRP A 277 3.80 -9.86 18.53
C TRP A 277 3.98 -11.15 19.31
N LEU A 278 4.22 -11.01 20.60
CA LEU A 278 4.23 -12.13 21.52
C LEU A 278 2.78 -12.44 21.96
N PRO A 279 2.34 -13.71 21.97
CA PRO A 279 0.96 -14.12 22.31
C PRO A 279 0.39 -13.50 23.61
N GLY A 280 -0.60 -12.61 23.53
CA GLY A 280 -1.20 -11.99 24.73
C GLY A 280 -0.73 -10.57 25.03
N GLY A 281 0.02 -9.94 24.11
CA GLY A 281 0.19 -8.49 24.03
C GLY A 281 1.28 -7.91 24.95
N ALA A 282 1.20 -8.16 26.25
CA ALA A 282 2.21 -7.75 27.22
C ALA A 282 3.21 -8.91 27.47
N PRO A 283 4.53 -8.62 27.60
CA PRO A 283 5.48 -9.60 28.10
C PRO A 283 5.05 -10.08 29.48
N LYS A 284 4.87 -11.40 29.63
CA LYS A 284 4.61 -12.05 30.91
C LYS A 284 5.90 -12.66 31.46
N PRO A 285 6.01 -12.88 32.77
CA PRO A 285 7.12 -13.65 33.35
C PRO A 285 7.26 -15.01 32.65
N CYS A 286 8.47 -15.42 32.32
CA CYS A 286 8.71 -16.71 31.69
C CYS A 286 8.42 -17.84 32.70
N PRO A 287 7.62 -18.87 32.35
CA PRO A 287 7.36 -19.99 33.25
C PRO A 287 8.64 -20.72 33.71
N TYR A 288 9.66 -20.78 32.84
CA TYR A 288 10.95 -21.41 33.16
C TYR A 288 11.92 -20.47 33.88
N HIS A 289 11.73 -19.16 33.74
CA HIS A 289 12.60 -18.14 34.33
C HIS A 289 11.76 -17.00 34.91
N PRO A 290 11.16 -17.17 36.11
CA PRO A 290 10.18 -16.23 36.66
C PRO A 290 10.69 -14.79 36.80
N ASN A 291 12.00 -14.60 36.97
CA ASN A 291 12.63 -13.29 37.09
C ASN A 291 12.82 -12.56 35.75
N ASN A 292 12.52 -13.22 34.62
CA ASN A 292 12.69 -12.66 33.28
C ASN A 292 11.35 -12.59 32.55
N ASN A 293 11.05 -11.42 31.96
CA ASN A 293 9.91 -11.30 31.06
C ASN A 293 10.19 -12.02 29.73
N LEU A 294 9.19 -12.74 29.23
CA LEU A 294 9.20 -13.41 27.93
C LEU A 294 9.23 -12.34 26.83
N SER A 295 10.44 -11.96 26.43
CA SER A 295 10.75 -11.13 25.27
C SER A 295 11.19 -12.02 24.09
N ARG A 296 11.25 -11.49 22.86
CA ARG A 296 11.77 -12.26 21.72
C ARG A 296 13.20 -12.76 21.97
N ARG A 297 14.06 -11.89 22.54
CA ARG A 297 15.46 -12.25 22.85
C ARG A 297 15.52 -13.37 23.89
N HIS A 298 14.70 -13.26 24.94
CA HIS A 298 14.61 -14.29 25.97
C HIS A 298 14.05 -15.60 25.40
N ALA A 299 13.02 -15.55 24.56
CA ALA A 299 12.45 -16.75 23.92
C ALA A 299 13.50 -17.52 23.12
N ILE A 300 14.38 -16.82 22.39
CA ILE A 300 15.44 -17.43 21.58
C ILE A 300 16.38 -18.29 22.45
N SER A 301 16.87 -17.74 23.56
CA SER A 301 17.73 -18.49 24.49
C SER A 301 16.96 -19.53 25.28
N CYS A 302 15.77 -19.18 25.79
CA CYS A 302 14.95 -20.04 26.64
C CYS A 302 14.46 -21.31 25.92
N LEU A 303 14.12 -21.21 24.63
CA LEU A 303 13.69 -22.35 23.80
C LEU A 303 14.85 -23.03 23.07
N ASN A 304 16.09 -22.60 23.34
CA ASN A 304 17.31 -23.09 22.71
C ASN A 304 17.19 -23.16 21.16
N MET A 305 16.70 -22.06 20.56
CA MET A 305 16.29 -22.04 19.16
C MET A 305 17.45 -22.33 18.21
N HIS A 306 18.66 -21.83 18.51
CA HIS A 306 19.87 -22.06 17.71
C HIS A 306 20.19 -23.54 17.58
N ARG A 307 20.22 -24.27 18.70
CA ARG A 307 20.49 -25.72 18.70
C ARG A 307 19.41 -26.50 17.97
N ARG A 308 18.14 -26.18 18.22
CA ARG A 308 16.99 -26.88 17.60
C ARG A 308 16.86 -26.65 16.10
N LEU A 309 17.31 -25.49 15.62
CA LEU A 309 17.28 -25.12 14.21
C LEU A 309 18.61 -25.39 13.49
N CYS A 310 19.62 -25.91 14.20
CA CYS A 310 20.99 -26.10 13.70
C CYS A 310 21.59 -24.81 13.11
N MET A 311 21.41 -23.67 13.80
CA MET A 311 21.88 -22.35 13.39
C MET A 311 22.97 -21.82 14.32
N PRO A 312 23.99 -21.09 13.81
CA PRO A 312 25.04 -20.50 14.65
C PRO A 312 24.50 -19.36 15.53
N GLU A 313 25.04 -19.23 16.74
CA GLU A 313 24.66 -18.19 17.72
C GLU A 313 24.94 -16.75 17.23
N THR A 314 25.80 -16.60 16.21
CA THR A 314 26.06 -15.31 15.54
C THR A 314 24.81 -14.71 14.89
N ILE A 315 23.82 -15.54 14.55
CA ILE A 315 22.54 -15.08 14.00
C ILE A 315 21.61 -14.69 15.14
N ALA A 316 21.36 -13.39 15.29
CA ALA A 316 20.58 -12.85 16.39
C ALA A 316 19.11 -13.32 16.43
N ASP A 317 18.49 -13.62 15.28
CA ASP A 317 17.10 -14.10 15.18
C ASP A 317 17.04 -15.27 14.17
N PRO A 318 17.22 -16.52 14.64
CA PRO A 318 17.34 -17.69 13.76
C PRO A 318 16.04 -17.98 12.99
N ILE A 319 14.87 -17.74 13.59
CA ILE A 319 13.59 -17.94 12.91
C ILE A 319 13.42 -16.92 11.78
N SER A 320 13.63 -15.62 12.05
CA SER A 320 13.48 -14.59 11.02
C SER A 320 14.46 -14.81 9.86
N PHE A 321 15.68 -15.26 10.16
CA PHE A 321 16.67 -15.64 9.16
C PHE A 321 16.16 -16.77 8.27
N LEU A 322 15.71 -17.88 8.86
CA LEU A 322 15.16 -19.01 8.08
C LEU A 322 13.93 -18.59 7.26
N LEU A 323 13.00 -17.83 7.83
CA LEU A 323 11.85 -17.34 7.07
C LEU A 323 12.25 -16.47 5.87
N ASN A 324 13.39 -15.77 5.92
CA ASN A 324 13.94 -15.03 4.77
C ASN A 324 14.56 -15.95 3.70
N MET A 325 14.88 -17.21 4.04
CA MET A 325 15.41 -18.21 3.12
C MET A 325 14.33 -19.01 2.37
N LEU A 326 13.05 -18.89 2.76
CA LEU A 326 11.96 -19.54 2.03
C LEU A 326 11.98 -19.12 0.54
N SER A 327 11.67 -20.04 -0.36
CA SER A 327 11.55 -19.71 -1.79
C SER A 327 10.41 -18.72 -2.01
N THR A 328 10.66 -17.67 -2.82
CA THR A 328 9.62 -16.75 -3.29
C THR A 328 8.88 -17.28 -4.51
N CYS A 329 9.35 -18.40 -5.08
CA CYS A 329 8.75 -19.10 -6.21
C CYS A 329 7.99 -20.34 -5.72
N THR A 330 6.94 -20.70 -6.46
CA THR A 330 6.18 -21.93 -6.22
C THR A 330 6.94 -23.17 -6.71
N PHE A 331 7.88 -23.01 -7.65
CA PHE A 331 8.80 -24.06 -8.06
C PHE A 331 10.02 -24.05 -7.13
N ILE A 332 10.34 -25.20 -6.54
CA ILE A 332 11.44 -25.37 -5.59
C ILE A 332 12.31 -26.54 -6.06
N PRO A 333 13.64 -26.37 -6.21
CA PRO A 333 14.56 -27.47 -6.46
C PRO A 333 14.49 -28.54 -5.37
N SER A 334 14.60 -29.82 -5.73
CA SER A 334 14.44 -30.97 -4.82
C SER A 334 15.37 -30.90 -3.60
N SER A 335 16.62 -30.45 -3.77
CA SER A 335 17.57 -30.28 -2.66
C SER A 335 17.10 -29.25 -1.62
N ILE A 336 16.49 -28.16 -2.07
CA ILE A 336 15.92 -27.12 -1.21
C ILE A 336 14.63 -27.63 -0.56
N ALA A 337 13.79 -28.35 -1.30
CA ALA A 337 12.56 -28.94 -0.80
C ALA A 337 12.81 -29.98 0.31
N PHE A 338 13.86 -30.81 0.15
CA PHE A 338 14.30 -31.76 1.17
C PHE A 338 14.76 -31.05 2.46
N SER A 339 15.62 -30.04 2.35
CA SER A 339 16.09 -29.27 3.51
C SER A 339 14.92 -28.65 4.30
N TRP A 340 13.96 -28.06 3.59
CA TRP A 340 12.77 -27.48 4.22
C TRP A 340 11.83 -28.51 4.85
N THR A 341 11.78 -29.73 4.31
CA THR A 341 11.01 -30.84 4.91
C THR A 341 11.52 -31.19 6.31
N CYS A 342 12.83 -31.08 6.53
CA CYS A 342 13.46 -31.31 7.84
C CYS A 342 13.33 -30.09 8.77
N GLN A 343 13.56 -28.88 8.27
CA GLN A 343 13.64 -27.67 9.11
C GLN A 343 12.26 -27.11 9.52
N TRP A 344 11.25 -27.20 8.65
CA TRP A 344 9.95 -26.57 8.87
C TRP A 344 9.19 -27.06 10.12
N PRO A 345 9.17 -28.37 10.46
CA PRO A 345 8.56 -28.87 11.69
C PRO A 345 9.14 -28.22 12.95
N PHE A 346 10.46 -28.00 13.00
CA PHE A 346 11.12 -27.37 14.16
C PHE A 346 10.68 -25.92 14.33
N ILE A 347 10.59 -25.16 13.24
CA ILE A 347 10.07 -23.78 13.29
C ILE A 347 8.65 -23.76 13.86
N CYS A 348 7.77 -24.63 13.33
CA CYS A 348 6.38 -24.70 13.78
C CYS A 348 6.26 -25.14 15.24
N SER A 349 7.07 -26.11 15.68
CA SER A 349 7.12 -26.61 17.05
C SER A 349 7.59 -25.53 18.03
N ILE A 350 8.69 -24.83 17.73
CA ILE A 350 9.21 -23.73 18.56
C ILE A 350 8.16 -22.63 18.71
N LEU A 351 7.53 -22.22 17.60
CA LEU A 351 6.51 -21.17 17.63
C LEU A 351 5.24 -21.60 18.38
N HIS A 352 4.90 -22.90 18.36
CA HIS A 352 3.79 -23.45 19.12
C HIS A 352 4.09 -23.49 20.62
N GLU A 353 5.29 -23.92 21.00
CA GLU A 353 5.75 -23.94 22.39
C GLU A 353 5.81 -22.52 22.98
N LEU A 354 6.26 -21.53 22.19
CA LEU A 354 6.21 -20.12 22.59
C LEU A 354 4.78 -19.65 22.91
N ASP A 355 3.80 -20.12 22.15
CA ASP A 355 2.37 -19.86 22.38
C ASP A 355 1.92 -20.45 23.73
N GLN A 356 2.31 -21.69 24.01
CA GLN A 356 1.99 -22.38 25.28
C GLN A 356 2.59 -21.65 26.48
N LEU A 357 3.86 -21.23 26.39
CA LEU A 357 4.55 -20.52 27.47
C LEU A 357 3.86 -19.22 27.87
N GLN A 358 3.23 -18.52 26.93
CA GLN A 358 2.63 -17.22 27.22
C GLN A 358 1.16 -17.31 27.66
N HIS A 359 0.47 -18.40 27.31
CA HIS A 359 -0.90 -18.64 27.72
C HIS A 359 -1.03 -19.44 29.02
N TYR A 360 0.05 -20.05 29.53
CA TYR A 360 0.01 -20.99 30.67
C TYR A 360 -1.04 -22.10 30.48
N THR A 361 -1.30 -22.47 29.23
CA THR A 361 -2.29 -23.47 28.85
C THR A 361 -1.67 -24.46 27.89
N ILE A 362 -1.97 -25.74 28.10
CA ILE A 362 -1.67 -26.78 27.12
C ILE A 362 -2.58 -26.53 25.92
N ILE A 363 -1.99 -26.08 24.81
CA ILE A 363 -2.70 -25.95 23.54
C ILE A 363 -2.57 -27.31 22.84
N PRO A 364 -3.65 -28.10 22.71
CA PRO A 364 -3.56 -29.44 22.15
C PRO A 364 -3.14 -29.40 20.67
N CYS A 365 -2.18 -30.25 20.32
CA CYS A 365 -1.70 -30.42 18.97
C CYS A 365 -2.52 -31.49 18.25
N LYS A 366 -3.50 -31.08 17.44
CA LYS A 366 -4.42 -32.01 16.73
C LYS A 366 -3.73 -32.83 15.63
N THR A 367 -2.62 -32.33 15.09
CA THR A 367 -1.85 -32.95 14.02
C THR A 367 -0.38 -32.60 14.20
N PRO A 368 0.57 -33.45 13.77
CA PRO A 368 1.99 -33.08 13.78
C PRO A 368 2.23 -31.71 13.13
N HIS A 369 3.23 -30.98 13.60
CA HIS A 369 3.52 -29.64 13.09
C HIS A 369 4.01 -29.66 11.63
N GLY A 370 3.58 -28.68 10.83
CA GLY A 370 4.14 -28.43 9.50
C GLY A 370 3.73 -29.41 8.40
N GLN A 371 2.69 -30.24 8.62
CA GLN A 371 2.35 -31.32 7.67
C GLN A 371 1.88 -30.81 6.30
N LYS A 372 1.13 -29.70 6.25
CA LYS A 372 0.66 -29.15 4.97
C LYS A 372 1.82 -28.65 4.09
N PRO A 373 2.79 -27.87 4.60
CA PRO A 373 3.97 -27.50 3.82
C PRO A 373 4.82 -28.71 3.42
N ILE A 374 5.01 -29.69 4.31
CA ILE A 374 5.77 -30.92 3.99
C ILE A 374 5.12 -31.68 2.85
N LYS A 375 3.79 -31.91 2.91
CA LYS A 375 3.07 -32.62 1.84
C LYS A 375 3.20 -31.91 0.50
N TRP A 376 3.21 -30.58 0.50
CA TRP A 376 3.44 -29.77 -0.69
C TRP A 376 4.88 -29.87 -1.20
N LEU A 377 5.88 -29.78 -0.31
CA LEU A 377 7.30 -29.89 -0.66
C LEU A 377 7.67 -31.25 -1.24
N LYS A 378 7.05 -32.33 -0.75
CA LYS A 378 7.25 -33.70 -1.27
C LYS A 378 6.84 -33.85 -2.75
N GLN A 379 6.06 -32.92 -3.31
CA GLN A 379 5.72 -32.93 -4.74
C GLN A 379 6.91 -32.55 -5.65
N PHE A 380 7.99 -32.01 -5.06
CA PHE A 380 9.19 -31.58 -5.78
C PHE A 380 10.40 -32.48 -5.50
N ASN A 381 10.22 -33.55 -4.69
CA ASN A 381 11.24 -34.57 -4.42
C ASN A 381 11.08 -35.76 -5.36
#